data_AF-A0A6B9YL15-F1
#
_entry.id   AF-A0A6B9YL15-F1
#
_cell.length_a   1.000
_cell.length_b   1.000
_cell.length_c   1.000
_cell.angle_alpha   90.00
_cell.angle_beta   90.00
_cell.angle_gamma   90.00
#
_symmetry.space_group_name_H-M   'P 1'
#
loop_
_entity.id
_entity.type
_entity.pdbx_description
1 polymer ?
#
loop_
_entity_poly.entity_id
_entity_poly.type
_entity_poly.pdbx_seq_one_letter_code
_entity_poly.pdbx_strand_id
1 'polypeptide(L)' 'MLPTPQIGQYVRLDDYEGRLIVKAVSEDGGKVDLVSEGDPKYVRYDVRCVDLLLAEDYSAES' A
#
# COMPACT_ATOMS: atom_id res chain seq x y z
N MET A 1 17.49 1.80 -3.81
CA MET A 1 16.44 0.76 -3.72
C MET A 1 15.26 1.41 -3.02
N LEU A 2 14.07 1.39 -3.61
CA LEU A 2 12.87 1.80 -2.89
C LEU A 2 12.60 0.76 -1.80
N PRO A 3 12.22 1.18 -0.57
CA PRO A 3 11.88 0.23 0.47
C PRO A 3 10.69 -0.62 0.02
N THR A 4 10.81 -1.94 0.11
CA THR A 4 9.69 -2.86 -0.13
C THR A 4 8.62 -2.59 0.94
N PRO A 5 7.35 -2.35 0.54
CA PRO A 5 6.25 -2.18 1.47
C PRO A 5 6.08 -3.42 2.34
N GLN A 6 5.64 -3.23 3.58
CA GLN A 6 5.38 -4.33 4.51
C GLN A 6 3.89 -4.65 4.62
N ILE A 7 3.56 -5.91 4.89
CA ILE A 7 2.18 -6.31 5.18
C ILE A 7 1.67 -5.52 6.40
N GLY A 8 0.46 -4.97 6.30
CA GLY A 8 -0.16 -4.10 7.30
C GLY A 8 0.18 -2.62 7.12
N GLN A 9 1.09 -2.27 6.22
CA GLN A 9 1.44 -0.88 5.95
C GLN A 9 0.35 -0.17 5.16
N TYR A 10 0.11 1.10 5.50
CA TYR A 10 -0.77 1.98 4.74
C TYR A 10 -0.05 2.60 3.54
N VAL A 11 -0.70 2.57 2.40
CA VAL A 11 -0.22 3.14 1.14
C VAL A 11 -1.36 3.89 0.44
N ARG A 12 -0.99 4.73 -0.52
CA ARG A 12 -1.92 5.42 -1.41
C ARG A 12 -1.58 5.11 -2.86
N LEU A 13 -2.60 5.20 -3.71
CA LEU A 13 -2.49 5.17 -5.16
C LEU A 13 -2.97 6.51 -5.71
N ASP A 14 -2.38 6.96 -6.81
CA ASP A 14 -2.81 8.19 -7.49
C ASP A 14 -4.25 8.09 -8.01
N ASP A 15 -4.67 6.90 -8.44
CA ASP A 15 -6.01 6.59 -8.96
C ASP A 15 -7.05 6.30 -7.86
N TYR A 16 -6.69 6.40 -6.57
CA TYR A 16 -7.60 6.10 -5.46
C TYR A 16 -7.42 7.05 -4.29
N GLU A 17 -8.44 7.87 -4.02
CA GLU A 17 -8.42 8.87 -2.94
C GLU A 17 -8.39 8.25 -1.52
N GLY A 18 -8.73 6.97 -1.38
CA GLY A 18 -8.79 6.30 -0.09
C GLY A 18 -7.44 5.76 0.41
N ARG A 19 -7.43 5.27 1.65
CA ARG A 19 -6.28 4.55 2.23
C ARG A 19 -6.37 3.07 1.90
N LEU A 20 -5.22 2.52 1.51
CA LEU A 20 -5.07 1.11 1.20
C LEU A 20 -4.08 0.48 2.17
N ILE A 21 -4.33 -0.75 2.58
CA ILE A 21 -3.45 -1.55 3.42
C ILE A 21 -2.83 -2.64 2.57
N VAL A 22 -1.51 -2.80 2.70
CA VAL A 22 -0.79 -3.93 2.09
C VAL A 22 -1.21 -5.22 2.77
N LYS A 23 -1.86 -6.11 2.03
CA LYS A 23 -2.31 -7.41 2.52
C LYS A 23 -1.29 -8.52 2.24
N ALA A 24 -0.63 -8.45 1.09
CA ALA A 24 0.39 -9.40 0.69
C ALA A 24 1.48 -8.71 -0.12
N VAL A 25 2.67 -9.29 -0.11
CA VAL A 25 3.84 -8.83 -0.87
C VAL A 25 4.32 -10.03 -1.69
N SER A 26 4.60 -9.82 -2.97
CA SER A 26 5.16 -10.85 -3.84
C SER A 26 6.54 -11.31 -3.33
N GLU A 27 6.95 -12.54 -3.67
CA GLU A 27 8.23 -13.12 -3.24
C GLU A 27 9.45 -12.26 -3.60
N ASP A 28 9.43 -11.61 -4.77
CA ASP A 28 10.47 -10.69 -5.24
C ASP A 28 10.40 -9.29 -4.58
N GLY A 29 9.33 -8.98 -3.84
CA GLY A 29 9.10 -7.67 -3.24
C GLY A 29 8.74 -6.56 -4.25
N GLY A 30 8.63 -6.86 -5.54
CA GLY A 30 8.30 -5.89 -6.58
C GLY A 30 6.82 -5.51 -6.66
N LYS A 31 5.92 -6.32 -6.07
CA LYS A 31 4.47 -6.12 -6.11
C LYS A 31 3.78 -6.42 -4.79
N VAL A 32 2.59 -5.86 -4.63
CA VAL A 32 1.75 -6.03 -3.45
C VAL A 32 0.28 -6.18 -3.80
N ASP A 33 -0.45 -6.83 -2.90
CA ASP A 33 -1.90 -6.80 -2.90
C ASP A 33 -2.38 -5.80 -1.85
N LEU A 34 -3.35 -4.98 -2.24
CA LEU A 34 -3.89 -3.87 -1.47
C LEU A 34 -5.37 -4.08 -1.21
N VAL A 35 -5.81 -3.74 0.00
CA VAL A 35 -7.22 -3.70 0.39
C VAL A 35 -7.56 -2.32 0.94
N SER A 36 -8.75 -1.81 0.66
CA SER A 36 -9.22 -0.58 1.32
C SER A 36 -9.65 -0.84 2.76
N GLU A 37 -9.29 0.10 3.64
CA GLU A 37 -9.75 0.09 5.04
C GLU A 37 -11.25 0.41 5.13
N GLY A 38 -11.75 1.30 4.27
CA GLY A 38 -13.13 1.79 4.30
C GLY A 38 -14.10 1.01 3.42
N ASP A 39 -13.60 0.25 2.43
CA ASP A 39 -14.42 -0.57 1.55
C ASP A 39 -13.80 -1.98 1.36
N PRO A 40 -14.34 -3.02 2.02
CA PRO A 40 -13.76 -4.36 1.95
C PRO A 40 -13.91 -5.03 0.57
N LYS A 41 -14.68 -4.44 -0.35
CA LYS A 41 -14.83 -4.92 -1.73
C LYS A 41 -13.76 -4.34 -2.64
N TYR A 42 -13.17 -3.20 -2.28
CA TYR A 42 -12.09 -2.57 -3.02
C TYR A 42 -10.77 -3.27 -2.71
N VAL A 43 -10.40 -4.19 -3.59
CA VAL A 43 -9.15 -4.94 -3.55
C VAL A 43 -8.42 -4.75 -4.87
N ARG A 44 -7.14 -4.40 -4.78
CA ARG A 44 -6.24 -4.27 -5.93
C ARG A 44 -5.11 -5.28 -5.77
N TYR A 45 -4.97 -6.16 -6.73
CA TYR A 45 -3.94 -7.20 -6.74
C TYR A 45 -2.79 -6.79 -7.66
N ASP A 46 -1.60 -7.35 -7.42
CA ASP A 46 -0.45 -7.24 -8.33
C ASP A 46 0.00 -5.79 -8.59
N VAL A 47 -0.16 -4.91 -7.60
CA VAL A 47 0.21 -3.50 -7.70
C VAL A 47 1.71 -3.36 -7.56
N ARG A 48 2.39 -2.69 -8.49
CA ARG A 48 3.85 -2.53 -8.41
C ARG A 48 4.22 -1.58 -7.29
N CYS A 49 5.26 -1.92 -6.54
CA CYS A 49 5.74 -1.09 -5.43
C CYS A 49 6.17 0.31 -5.88
N VAL A 50 6.61 0.48 -7.12
CA VAL A 50 6.98 1.79 -7.69
C VAL A 50 5.80 2.72 -7.93
N ASP A 51 4.59 2.15 -8.04
CA ASP A 51 3.34 2.91 -8.24
C ASP A 51 2.71 3.28 -6.87
N LEU A 52 3.30 2.83 -5.75
CA LEU A 52 2.81 3.11 -4.41
C LEU A 52 3.41 4.42 -3.89
N LEU A 53 2.54 5.27 -3.40
CA LEU A 53 2.93 6.38 -2.55
C LEU A 53 2.87 5.90 -1.10
N LEU A 54 3.97 6.05 -0.38
CA LEU A 54 3.95 5.87 1.07
C LEU A 54 2.88 6.80 1.61
N ALA A 55 1.85 6.25 2.28
CA ALA A 55 0.94 7.10 3.02
C ALA A 55 1.81 7.75 4.10
N GLU A 56 2.04 9.06 4.01
CA GLU A 56 2.87 9.78 4.96
C GLU A 56 2.53 9.31 6.37
N ASP A 57 3.58 8.84 7.03
CA ASP A 57 3.52 8.40 8.40
C ASP A 57 3.17 9.64 9.23
N TYR A 58 1.89 9.77 9.60
CA TYR A 58 1.45 10.70 10.63
C TYR A 58 1.95 10.23 12.02
N SER A 59 3.16 9.65 12.14
CA SER A 59 3.95 9.86 13.36
C SER A 59 4.30 11.32 13.40
N ALA A 60 3.34 12.10 13.88
CA ALA A 60 3.59 13.40 14.45
C ALA A 60 4.83 13.28 15.33
N GLU A 61 5.88 14.01 14.96
CA GLU A 61 6.93 14.33 15.89
C GLU A 61 6.27 14.86 17.18
N SER A 62 6.49 14.17 18.29
CA SER A 62 6.15 14.60 19.65
C SER A 62 7.26 14.17 20.58
#